data_AF-A0A7R8L8Z4-F1
#
_entry.id   AF-A0A7R8L8Z4-F1
#
_cell.length_a   1.000
_cell.length_b   1.000
_cell.length_c   1.000
_cell.angle_alpha   90.00
_cell.angle_beta   90.00
_cell.angle_gamma   90.00
#
_symmetry.space_group_name_H-M   'P 1'
#
loop_
_entity.id
_entity.type
_entity.pdbx_description
1 polymer ?
#
loop_
_entity_poly.entity_id
_entity_poly.type
_entity_poly.pdbx_seq_one_letter_code
_entity_poly.pdbx_strand_id
1 'polypeptide(L)' 'MKLSVWAKRQGICYKTAWRMWKEGRLPVPAEQLPTGTVIVHAEPSQPNGVALYARVSSSDQKAGIWTGNWLG' A
#
# COMPACT_ATOMS: atom_id res chain seq x y z
N MET A 1 -12.05 -15.02 -2.91
CA MET A 1 -11.32 -14.72 -4.17
C MET A 1 -9.81 -14.78 -3.93
N LYS A 2 -8.96 -15.03 -4.96
CA LYS A 2 -7.49 -14.98 -4.77
C LYS A 2 -7.01 -13.56 -4.44
N LEU A 3 -5.95 -13.42 -3.64
CA LEU A 3 -5.34 -12.12 -3.30
C LEU A 3 -5.02 -11.28 -4.55
N SER A 4 -4.55 -11.90 -5.63
CA SER A 4 -4.25 -11.21 -6.90
C SER A 4 -5.51 -10.64 -7.58
N VAL A 5 -6.66 -11.30 -7.43
CA VAL A 5 -7.94 -10.82 -7.96
C VAL A 5 -8.46 -9.67 -7.11
N TRP A 6 -8.37 -9.80 -5.79
CA TRP A 6 -8.71 -8.73 -4.87
C TRP A 6 -7.86 -7.47 -5.11
N ALA A 7 -6.55 -7.63 -5.31
CA ALA A 7 -5.65 -6.53 -5.62
C ALA A 7 -6.07 -5.77 -6.89
N LYS A 8 -6.40 -6.50 -7.97
CA LYS A 8 -6.91 -5.91 -9.22
C LYS A 8 -8.21 -5.14 -9.02
N ARG A 9 -9.13 -5.67 -8.21
CA ARG A 9 -10.41 -5.00 -7.89
C ARG A 9 -10.21 -3.70 -7.12
N GLN A 10 -9.23 -3.68 -6.22
CA GLN A 10 -8.87 -2.49 -5.45
C GLN A 10 -8.00 -1.49 -6.22
N GLY A 11 -7.59 -1.82 -7.45
CA GLY A 11 -6.69 -0.99 -8.24
C GLY A 11 -5.26 -0.95 -7.69
N ILE A 12 -4.86 -1.93 -6.87
CA ILE A 12 -3.52 -2.00 -6.27
C ILE A 12 -2.71 -3.17 -6.85
N CYS A 13 -1.39 -3.03 -6.81
CA CYS A 13 -0.49 -4.11 -7.24
C CYS A 13 -0.56 -5.31 -6.28
N TYR A 14 -0.38 -6.51 -6.83
CA TYR A 14 -0.29 -7.75 -6.04
C TYR A 14 0.75 -7.66 -4.90
N LYS A 15 1.90 -7.02 -5.17
CA LYS A 15 2.96 -6.82 -4.17
C LYS A 15 2.47 -6.00 -2.96
N THR A 16 1.63 -4.98 -3.18
CA THR A 16 1.02 -4.18 -2.11
C THR A 16 0.05 -5.02 -1.30
N ALA A 17 -0.85 -5.75 -1.97
CA ALA A 17 -1.78 -6.65 -1.29
C ALA A 17 -1.06 -7.73 -0.46
N TRP A 18 0.05 -8.27 -0.97
CA TRP A 18 0.87 -9.25 -0.26
C TRP A 18 1.56 -8.65 0.97
N ARG A 19 2.06 -7.40 0.90
CA ARG A 19 2.59 -6.69 2.08
C ARG A 19 1.51 -6.45 3.12
N MET A 20 0.31 -5.99 2.71
CA MET A 20 -0.81 -5.78 3.63
C MET A 20 -1.23 -7.08 4.34
N TRP A 21 -1.25 -8.20 3.60
CA TRP A 21 -1.48 -9.53 4.19
C TRP A 21 -0.39 -9.89 5.21
N LYS A 22 0.88 -9.72 4.84
CA LYS A 22 2.03 -10.03 5.71
C LYS A 22 2.05 -9.16 6.98
N GLU A 23 1.61 -7.91 6.87
CA GLU A 23 1.51 -6.96 7.98
C GLU A 23 0.20 -7.12 8.78
N GLY A 24 -0.72 -8.01 8.37
CA GLY A 24 -2.03 -8.17 9.01
C GLY A 24 -2.94 -6.95 8.91
N ARG A 25 -2.67 -6.04 7.95
CA ARG A 25 -3.40 -4.78 7.73
C ARG A 25 -4.49 -4.90 6.65
N LEU A 26 -4.85 -6.11 6.27
CA LEU A 26 -5.95 -6.32 5.33
C LEU A 26 -7.26 -5.85 5.98
N PRO A 27 -8.03 -4.97 5.34
CA PRO A 27 -9.33 -4.51 5.86
C PRO A 27 -10.44 -5.56 5.71
N VAL A 28 -10.09 -6.74 5.20
CA VAL A 28 -11.00 -7.83 4.84
C VAL A 28 -10.46 -9.15 5.38
N PRO A 29 -11.33 -10.09 5.77
CA PRO A 29 -10.89 -11.39 6.23
C PRO A 29 -10.18 -12.14 5.10
N ALA A 30 -8.99 -12.66 5.39
CA ALA A 30 -8.20 -13.44 4.45
C ALA A 30 -7.48 -14.56 5.19
N GLU A 31 -7.35 -15.71 4.53
CA GLU A 31 -6.66 -16.88 5.04
C GLU A 31 -5.59 -17.35 4.07
N GLN A 32 -4.50 -17.90 4.61
CA GLN A 32 -3.50 -18.57 3.79
C GLN A 32 -3.73 -20.08 3.86
N LEU A 33 -3.93 -20.69 2.70
CA LEU A 33 -4.00 -22.13 2.57
C LEU A 33 -2.63 -22.76 2.87
N PRO A 34 -2.58 -24.04 3.30
CA PRO A 34 -1.33 -24.77 3.53
C PRO A 34 -0.47 -24.90 2.26
N THR A 35 -1.04 -24.65 1.08
CA THR A 35 -0.32 -24.57 -0.20
C THR A 35 0.37 -23.22 -0.45
N GLY A 36 0.25 -22.26 0.47
CA GLY A 36 0.78 -20.90 0.36
C GLY A 36 -0.12 -19.92 -0.38
N THR A 37 -1.28 -20.37 -0.89
CA THR A 37 -2.23 -19.50 -1.60
C THR A 37 -3.07 -18.68 -0.61
N VAL A 38 -3.09 -17.35 -0.78
CA VAL A 38 -3.91 -16.46 0.04
C VAL A 38 -5.30 -16.27 -0.59
N ILE A 39 -6.33 -16.64 0.17
CA ILE A 39 -7.74 -16.50 -0.18
C ILE A 39 -8.33 -15.34 0.64
N VAL A 40 -8.93 -14.39 -0.07
CA VAL A 40 -9.57 -13.21 0.51
C VAL A 40 -11.09 -13.39 0.45
N HIS A 41 -11.73 -13.29 1.61
CA HIS A 41 -13.18 -13.36 1.80
C HIS A 41 -13.78 -11.95 1.84
N ALA A 42 -13.51 -11.16 0.80
CA ALA A 42 -14.09 -9.83 0.66
C ALA A 42 -15.43 -9.90 -0.08
N GLU A 43 -16.43 -9.25 0.49
CA GLU A 43 -17.64 -8.85 -0.24
C GLU A 43 -17.25 -8.03 -1.49
N PRO A 44 -18.00 -8.09 -2.60
CA PRO A 44 -17.72 -7.31 -3.80
C PRO A 44 -18.00 -5.82 -3.54
N SER A 45 -17.11 -5.14 -2.83
CA SER A 45 -17.16 -3.69 -2.71
C SER A 45 -16.87 -3.07 -4.08
N GLN A 46 -17.77 -2.22 -4.54
CA GLN A 46 -17.66 -1.56 -5.84
C GLN A 46 -16.41 -0.67 -5.89
N PRO A 47 -15.69 -0.61 -7.03
CA PRO A 47 -14.47 0.16 -7.15
C PRO A 47 -14.76 1.67 -7.23
N ASN A 48 -15.16 2.27 -6.10
CA ASN A 48 -15.27 3.72 -5.97
C ASN A 48 -13.98 4.26 -5.34
N GLY A 49 -13.08 4.72 -6.20
CA GLY A 49 -11.92 5.53 -5.79
C GLY A 49 -10.67 4.71 -5.53
N VAL A 50 -9.75 4.78 -6.48
CA VAL A 50 -8.35 4.36 -6.36
C VAL A 50 -7.74 5.03 -5.13
N ALA A 51 -7.40 4.25 -4.10
CA ALA A 51 -6.59 4.75 -2.99
C ALA A 51 -5.16 4.94 -3.49
N LEU A 52 -4.86 6.17 -3.92
CA LEU A 52 -3.51 6.64 -4.17
C LEU A 52 -2.73 6.50 -2.86
N TYR A 53 -1.86 5.50 -2.75
CA TYR A 53 -0.89 5.46 -1.66
C TYR A 53 0.17 6.52 -1.98
N ALA A 54 -0.05 7.73 -1.47
CA ALA A 54 0.96 8.79 -1.49
C ALA A 54 2.22 8.20 -0.86
N ARG A 55 3.33 8.31 -1.57
CA ARG A 55 4.62 7.87 -1.07
C ARG A 55 4.98 8.85 0.05
N VAL A 56 4.71 8.48 1.31
CA VAL A 56 5.45 9.06 2.43
C VAL A 56 6.84 8.45 2.34
N SER A 57 7.64 9.01 1.43
CA SER A 57 9.05 9.13 1.71
C SER A 57 9.14 10.07 2.90
N SER A 58 9.39 9.51 4.07
CA SER A 58 10.09 10.20 5.14
C SER A 58 11.51 10.47 4.62
N SER A 59 11.62 11.36 3.63
CA SER A 59 12.90 11.88 3.20
C SER A 59 13.16 13.08 4.09
N ASP A 60 13.91 12.80 5.14
CA ASP A 60 14.89 13.71 5.71
C ASP A 60 15.44 14.64 4.60
N GLN A 61 14.89 15.84 4.47
CA GLN A 61 15.56 16.94 3.77
C GLN A 61 16.25 17.77 4.84
N LYS A 62 17.33 17.20 5.37
CA LYS A 62 18.44 17.98 5.90
C LYS A 62 19.10 18.70 4.72
N ALA A 63 18.48 19.77 4.24
CA ALA A 63 19.12 20.72 3.33
C ALA A 63 19.68 21.86 4.19
N GLY A 64 21.00 21.83 4.39
CA GLY A 64 21.74 22.75 5.24
C GLY A 64 21.50 24.22 4.87
N ILE A 65 21.21 25.02 5.88
CA ILE A 65 21.20 26.48 5.79
C ILE A 65 22.67 26.91 5.92
N TRP A 66 23.36 27.07 4.80
CA TRP A 66 24.66 27.74 4.77
C TRP A 66 24.81 28.54 3.48
N THR A 67 24.56 29.85 3.61
CA THR A 67 25.11 31.00 2.88
C THR A 67 24.37 32.21 3.45
N GLY A 68 24.99 33.19 4.10
CA GLY A 68 26.17 33.93 3.68
C GLY A 68 25.71 35.33 3.26
N ASN A 69 25.80 36.26 4.22
CA ASN A 69 25.87 37.73 4.09
C ASN A 69 26.06 38.30 2.67
N TRP A 70 25.30 39.33 2.26
CA TRP A 70 25.80 40.50 1.49
C TRP A 70 24.76 41.64 1.46
N LEU A 71 25.18 42.77 2.07
CA LEU A 71 24.93 44.20 1.81
C LEU A 71 23.77 44.64 0.89
N GLY A 72 23.00 45.60 1.41
CA GLY A 72 22.16 46.56 0.70
C GLY A 72 21.72 47.66 1.65
#